data_AF-A0A956WX11-F1
#
_entry.id   AF-A0A956WX11-F1
#
_cell.length_a   1.000
_cell.length_b   1.000
_cell.length_c   1.000
_cell.angle_alpha   90.00
_cell.angle_beta   90.00
_cell.angle_gamma   90.00
#
_symmetry.space_group_name_H-M   'P 1'
#
loop_
_entity.id
_entity.type
_entity.pdbx_description
1 polymer ?
#
loop_
_entity_poly.entity_id
_entity_poly.type
_entity_poly.pdbx_seq_one_letter_code
_entity_poly.pdbx_strand_id
1 'polypeptide(L)'
;MTCADCHGGDPSATTVDAAMSPAAGYIGAPAKEEIPALCASCHADVTQMRQYDLPTDQYAQYKESIHGMLLAEGDANVATCYDCHGGHQILKANDPASTVYPVNVPAMCASCHADETLMGPYHIPTDQYALYRESVHGHALLDEQDFRAPNCATCHGTHGAAPPGFEEVANVCGSCHSATQDYFLKSPHAEAQGEDAPKCVTCHGRYDV
;
A
#
# COMPACT_ATOMS: atom_id res chain seq x y z
N MET A 1 23.20 3.13 -1.37
CA MET A 1 22.64 2.50 -0.17
C MET A 1 23.57 1.38 0.25
N THR A 2 24.10 1.48 1.45
CA THR A 2 24.94 0.51 2.15
C THR A 2 24.17 0.01 3.38
N CYS A 3 24.66 -1.04 4.04
CA CYS A 3 24.03 -1.56 5.26
C CYS A 3 23.93 -0.49 6.36
N ALA A 4 24.92 0.41 6.45
CA ALA A 4 24.97 1.46 7.46
C ALA A 4 23.95 2.58 7.23
N ASP A 5 23.46 2.74 5.99
CA ASP A 5 22.44 3.75 5.68
C ASP A 5 21.08 3.41 6.33
N CYS A 6 20.84 2.14 6.65
CA CYS A 6 19.61 1.68 7.31
C CYS A 6 19.83 1.15 8.72
N HIS A 7 20.95 0.47 8.97
CA HIS A 7 21.22 -0.16 10.27
C HIS A 7 22.20 0.63 11.14
N GLY A 8 22.71 1.77 10.67
CA GLY A 8 23.79 2.49 11.34
C GLY A 8 25.09 1.69 11.40
N GLY A 9 26.00 2.07 12.30
CA GLY A 9 27.33 1.49 12.39
C GLY A 9 28.40 2.29 11.66
N ASP A 10 29.62 1.76 11.65
CA ASP A 10 30.78 2.39 11.01
C ASP A 10 31.20 1.62 9.75
N PRO A 11 30.82 2.09 8.55
CA PRO A 11 31.19 1.42 7.30
C PRO A 11 32.70 1.51 6.98
N SER A 12 33.47 2.32 7.72
CA SER A 12 34.92 2.45 7.55
C SER A 12 35.73 1.49 8.44
N ALA A 13 35.09 0.82 9.39
CA ALA A 13 35.75 -0.10 10.31
C ALA A 13 36.26 -1.36 9.59
N THR A 14 37.42 -1.87 10.04
CA THR A 14 38.11 -3.01 9.41
C THR A 14 37.66 -4.38 9.91
N THR A 15 36.79 -4.41 10.94
CA THR A 15 36.24 -5.65 11.52
C THR A 15 34.73 -5.51 11.67
N VAL A 16 34.01 -6.61 11.45
CA VAL A 16 32.54 -6.65 11.57
C VAL A 16 32.08 -6.24 12.96
N ASP A 17 32.74 -6.71 14.02
CA ASP A 17 32.35 -6.38 15.40
C ASP A 17 32.48 -4.87 15.70
N ALA A 18 33.48 -4.21 15.14
CA ALA A 18 33.63 -2.76 15.27
C ALA A 18 32.60 -2.01 14.42
N ALA A 19 32.38 -2.46 13.17
CA ALA A 19 31.43 -1.86 12.24
C ALA A 19 29.99 -1.95 12.75
N MET A 20 29.62 -3.09 13.34
CA MET A 20 28.28 -3.42 13.84
C MET A 20 28.21 -3.32 15.37
N SER A 21 29.00 -2.42 15.98
CA SER A 21 28.94 -2.19 17.43
C SER A 21 27.83 -1.19 17.80
N PRO A 22 27.16 -1.36 18.95
CA PRO A 22 26.25 -0.34 19.47
C PRO A 22 26.92 1.02 19.68
N ALA A 23 28.23 1.03 20.00
CA ALA A 23 29.02 2.24 20.14
C ALA A 23 29.19 3.00 18.80
N ALA A 24 29.18 2.28 17.68
CA ALA A 24 29.16 2.86 16.33
C ALA A 24 27.74 3.25 15.86
N GLY A 25 26.73 3.12 16.72
CA GLY A 25 25.33 3.42 16.39
C GLY A 25 24.65 2.34 15.55
N TYR A 26 25.16 1.11 15.54
CA TYR A 26 24.49 -0.01 14.89
C TYR A 26 23.23 -0.40 15.67
N ILE A 27 22.07 -0.37 14.99
CA ILE A 27 20.75 -0.61 15.62
C ILE A 27 20.29 -2.07 15.52
N GLY A 28 21.00 -2.93 14.77
CA GLY A 28 20.55 -4.29 14.53
C GLY A 28 19.40 -4.36 13.52
N ALA A 29 18.67 -5.48 13.54
CA ALA A 29 17.41 -5.59 12.82
C ALA A 29 16.33 -4.81 13.59
N PRO A 30 15.72 -3.77 12.99
CA PRO A 30 14.70 -2.97 13.66
C PRO A 30 13.47 -3.83 13.97
N ALA A 31 12.79 -3.51 15.08
CA ALA A 31 11.48 -4.07 15.39
C ALA A 31 10.44 -3.60 14.36
N LYS A 32 9.32 -4.33 14.24
CA LYS A 32 8.27 -4.08 13.23
C LYS A 32 7.76 -2.64 13.30
N GLU A 33 7.61 -2.13 14.52
CA GLU A 33 7.08 -0.80 14.84
C GLU A 33 8.07 0.33 14.52
N GLU A 34 9.36 0.03 14.40
CA GLU A 34 10.43 1.00 14.15
C GLU A 34 10.67 1.25 12.65
N ILE A 35 10.29 0.30 11.79
CA ILE A 35 10.52 0.38 10.34
C ILE A 35 9.89 1.62 9.69
N PRO A 36 8.62 2.00 9.99
CA PRO A 36 8.05 3.19 9.36
C PRO A 36 8.87 4.45 9.65
N ALA A 37 9.35 4.61 10.89
CA ALA A 37 10.20 5.73 11.27
C ALA A 37 11.59 5.66 10.60
N LEU A 38 12.17 4.46 10.48
CA LEU A 38 13.43 4.25 9.77
C LEU A 38 13.33 4.66 8.29
N CYS A 39 12.30 4.20 7.58
CA CYS A 39 12.09 4.60 6.18
C CYS A 39 11.80 6.11 6.06
N ALA A 40 11.01 6.65 7.00
CA ALA A 40 10.68 8.08 7.03
C ALA A 40 11.87 8.99 7.33
N SER A 41 12.94 8.48 7.96
CA SER A 41 14.17 9.26 8.19
C SER A 41 14.75 9.84 6.89
N CYS A 42 14.50 9.16 5.77
CA CYS A 42 14.80 9.63 4.43
C CYS A 42 13.55 10.06 3.66
N HIS A 43 12.52 9.22 3.63
CA HIS A 43 11.34 9.43 2.78
C HIS A 43 10.40 10.53 3.26
N ALA A 44 10.58 11.08 4.47
CA ALA A 44 9.88 12.29 4.92
C ALA A 44 10.73 13.56 4.81
N ASP A 45 12.00 13.47 4.36
CA ASP A 45 12.89 14.62 4.17
C ASP A 45 12.84 15.11 2.71
N VAL A 46 12.18 16.26 2.52
CA VAL A 46 12.08 16.94 1.21
C VAL A 46 13.45 17.24 0.62
N THR A 47 14.44 17.62 1.44
CA THR A 47 15.78 17.96 0.97
C THR A 47 16.45 16.73 0.38
N GLN A 48 16.31 15.59 1.04
CA GLN A 48 16.93 14.34 0.59
C GLN A 48 16.18 13.74 -0.61
N MET A 49 14.85 13.77 -0.60
CA MET A 49 14.01 13.15 -1.64
C MET A 49 13.88 13.97 -2.92
N ARG A 50 14.11 15.29 -2.87
CA ARG A 50 14.02 16.18 -4.03
C ARG A 50 14.83 15.71 -5.23
N GLN A 51 16.02 15.15 -5.02
CA GLN A 51 16.88 14.67 -6.11
C GLN A 51 16.31 13.44 -6.83
N TYR A 52 15.40 12.72 -6.17
CA TYR A 52 14.74 11.53 -6.70
C TYR A 52 13.34 11.82 -7.25
N ASP A 53 12.87 13.08 -7.13
CA ASP A 53 11.51 13.49 -7.47
C ASP A 53 10.44 12.62 -6.78
N LEU A 54 10.73 12.23 -5.53
CA LEU A 54 9.82 11.43 -4.73
C LEU A 54 9.01 12.37 -3.81
N PRO A 55 7.69 12.13 -3.68
CA PRO A 55 6.90 12.79 -2.65
C PRO A 55 7.38 12.37 -1.25
N THR A 56 6.96 13.13 -0.22
CA THR A 56 7.46 12.96 1.17
C THR A 56 6.38 12.87 2.24
N ASP A 57 5.13 12.81 1.82
CA ASP A 57 3.95 12.70 2.68
C ASP A 57 3.53 11.24 2.91
N GLN A 58 4.24 10.26 2.34
CA GLN A 58 3.90 8.83 2.40
C GLN A 58 3.87 8.32 3.84
N TYR A 59 4.80 8.79 4.68
CA TYR A 59 4.81 8.43 6.09
C TYR A 59 3.60 9.00 6.84
N ALA A 60 3.15 10.20 6.49
CA ALA A 60 1.94 10.77 7.07
C ALA A 60 0.70 9.96 6.64
N GLN A 61 0.57 9.68 5.34
CA GLN A 61 -0.51 8.84 4.79
C GLN A 61 -0.52 7.43 5.41
N TYR A 62 0.65 6.81 5.58
CA TYR A 62 0.77 5.49 6.21
C TYR A 62 0.18 5.45 7.62
N LYS A 63 0.46 6.47 8.45
CA LYS A 63 -0.11 6.55 9.80
C LYS A 63 -1.63 6.66 9.81
N GLU A 64 -2.23 7.13 8.73
CA GLU A 64 -3.69 7.23 8.55
C GLU A 64 -4.29 5.97 7.91
N SER A 65 -3.46 5.06 7.40
CA SER A 65 -3.90 3.75 6.89
C SER A 65 -4.32 2.81 8.02
N ILE A 66 -5.15 1.81 7.71
CA ILE A 66 -5.54 0.77 8.68
C ILE A 66 -4.31 0.01 9.19
N HIS A 67 -3.33 -0.25 8.31
CA HIS A 67 -2.08 -0.88 8.70
C HIS A 67 -1.30 -0.02 9.72
N GLY A 68 -1.14 1.27 9.46
CA GLY A 68 -0.41 2.16 10.36
C GLY A 68 -1.11 2.40 11.69
N MET A 69 -2.45 2.49 11.69
CA MET A 69 -3.24 2.63 12.92
C MET A 69 -3.13 1.40 13.82
N LEU A 70 -3.30 0.20 13.26
CA LEU A 70 -3.17 -1.05 14.02
C LEU A 70 -1.73 -1.29 14.51
N LEU A 71 -0.72 -0.92 13.71
CA LEU A 71 0.67 -0.99 14.16
C LEU A 71 0.92 -0.07 15.36
N ALA A 72 0.34 1.13 15.36
CA ALA A 72 0.43 2.06 16.50
C ALA A 72 -0.29 1.53 17.76
N GLU A 73 -1.28 0.65 17.59
CA GLU A 73 -1.93 -0.09 18.68
C GLU A 73 -1.13 -1.33 19.14
N GLY A 74 -0.02 -1.63 18.48
CA GLY A 74 0.89 -2.73 18.83
C GLY A 74 0.65 -4.03 18.06
N ASP A 75 -0.16 -4.00 17.00
CA ASP A 75 -0.33 -5.17 16.13
C ASP A 75 0.81 -5.28 15.12
N ALA A 76 1.81 -6.11 15.45
CA ALA A 76 2.95 -6.37 14.59
C ALA A 76 2.62 -7.24 13.35
N ASN A 77 1.40 -7.76 13.19
CA ASN A 77 1.05 -8.60 12.04
C ASN A 77 0.70 -7.78 10.78
N VAL A 78 0.45 -6.47 10.92
CA VAL A 78 0.07 -5.59 9.81
C VAL A 78 1.27 -5.21 8.93
N ALA A 79 1.00 -4.75 7.72
CA ALA A 79 2.06 -4.36 6.78
C ALA A 79 2.76 -3.06 7.17
N THR A 80 4.07 -3.01 6.91
CA THR A 80 4.95 -1.84 7.00
C THR A 80 5.54 -1.52 5.64
N CYS A 81 6.41 -0.50 5.57
CA CYS A 81 7.05 -0.07 4.33
C CYS A 81 7.76 -1.22 3.59
N TYR A 82 8.47 -2.10 4.31
CA TYR A 82 9.24 -3.16 3.67
C TYR A 82 8.37 -4.30 3.15
N ASP A 83 7.20 -4.54 3.75
CA ASP A 83 6.30 -5.63 3.36
C ASP A 83 5.80 -5.38 1.93
N CYS A 84 5.64 -4.11 1.55
CA CYS A 84 5.30 -3.71 0.18
C CYS A 84 6.54 -3.48 -0.70
N HIS A 85 7.57 -2.77 -0.23
CA HIS A 85 8.70 -2.35 -1.08
C HIS A 85 9.89 -3.31 -1.14
N GLY A 86 9.92 -4.34 -0.29
CA GLY A 86 10.98 -5.35 -0.21
C GLY A 86 12.22 -4.87 0.56
N GLY A 87 12.34 -5.18 1.85
CA GLY A 87 13.37 -4.60 2.76
C GLY A 87 14.82 -4.59 2.26
N HIS A 88 15.43 -5.74 1.98
CA HIS A 88 16.79 -5.82 1.39
C HIS A 88 16.79 -5.86 -0.14
N GLN A 89 15.61 -5.80 -0.76
CA GLN A 89 15.39 -5.94 -2.20
C GLN A 89 14.59 -4.75 -2.72
N ILE A 90 14.85 -3.55 -2.18
CA ILE A 90 14.10 -2.34 -2.54
C ILE A 90 14.45 -1.98 -3.98
N LEU A 91 13.45 -2.04 -4.84
CA LEU A 91 13.54 -1.67 -6.25
C LEU A 91 12.69 -0.43 -6.53
N LYS A 92 13.03 0.30 -7.59
CA LYS A 92 12.24 1.46 -8.03
C LYS A 92 10.84 0.99 -8.45
N ALA A 93 9.82 1.81 -8.21
CA ALA A 93 8.43 1.45 -8.54
C ALA A 93 8.16 1.24 -10.04
N ASN A 94 9.02 1.77 -10.92
CA ASN A 94 8.96 1.55 -12.36
C ASN A 94 9.82 0.38 -12.86
N ASP A 95 10.49 -0.33 -11.95
CA ASP A 95 11.21 -1.56 -12.26
C ASP A 95 10.21 -2.73 -12.30
N PRO A 96 10.11 -3.48 -13.41
CA PRO A 96 9.19 -4.63 -13.51
C PRO A 96 9.41 -5.73 -12.46
N ALA A 97 10.61 -5.81 -11.87
CA ALA A 97 10.91 -6.76 -10.79
C ALA A 97 10.48 -6.23 -9.40
N SER A 98 10.08 -4.97 -9.28
CA SER A 98 9.60 -4.40 -8.03
C SER A 98 8.25 -4.97 -7.64
N THR A 99 8.07 -5.31 -6.36
CA THR A 99 6.80 -5.74 -5.78
C THR A 99 5.70 -4.68 -5.93
N VAL A 100 6.08 -3.40 -5.96
CA VAL A 100 5.17 -2.26 -6.16
C VAL A 100 5.03 -1.83 -7.62
N TYR A 101 5.55 -2.61 -8.58
CA TYR A 101 5.29 -2.38 -10.00
C TYR A 101 3.80 -2.64 -10.30
N PRO A 102 3.11 -1.86 -11.18
CA PRO A 102 1.65 -1.86 -11.26
C PRO A 102 0.98 -3.24 -11.42
N VAL A 103 1.55 -4.15 -12.22
CA VAL A 103 1.01 -5.50 -12.42
C VAL A 103 1.34 -6.47 -11.28
N ASN A 104 2.35 -6.15 -10.46
CA ASN A 104 2.76 -6.95 -9.31
C ASN A 104 1.96 -6.59 -8.04
N VAL A 105 1.43 -5.35 -7.96
CA VAL A 105 0.66 -4.86 -6.81
C VAL A 105 -0.49 -5.81 -6.42
N PRO A 106 -1.34 -6.31 -7.33
CA PRO A 106 -2.40 -7.26 -6.94
C PRO A 106 -1.88 -8.51 -6.24
N ALA A 107 -0.78 -9.10 -6.75
CA ALA A 107 -0.18 -10.29 -6.16
C ALA A 107 0.52 -9.98 -4.82
N MET A 108 1.14 -8.80 -4.70
CA MET A 108 1.72 -8.32 -3.44
C MET A 108 0.64 -8.14 -2.37
N CYS A 109 -0.51 -7.53 -2.69
CA CYS A 109 -1.62 -7.45 -1.73
C CYS A 109 -2.13 -8.85 -1.35
N ALA A 110 -2.24 -9.76 -2.33
CA ALA A 110 -2.70 -11.12 -2.12
C ALA A 110 -1.79 -11.95 -1.23
N SER A 111 -0.50 -11.62 -1.09
CA SER A 111 0.41 -12.37 -0.20
C SER A 111 -0.04 -12.38 1.26
N CYS A 112 -0.83 -11.37 1.66
CA CYS A 112 -1.49 -11.32 2.96
C CYS A 112 -3.01 -11.43 2.82
N HIS A 113 -3.61 -10.70 1.89
CA HIS A 113 -5.07 -10.61 1.75
C HIS A 113 -5.73 -11.83 1.09
N ALA A 114 -4.97 -12.81 0.60
CA ALA A 114 -5.50 -14.11 0.18
C ALA A 114 -5.13 -15.24 1.17
N ASP A 115 -4.56 -14.92 2.33
CA ASP A 115 -4.18 -15.88 3.37
C ASP A 115 -5.17 -15.82 4.54
N GLU A 116 -5.93 -16.91 4.73
CA GLU A 116 -6.92 -17.03 5.79
C GLU A 116 -6.30 -16.99 7.19
N THR A 117 -5.06 -17.46 7.34
CA THR A 117 -4.33 -17.43 8.62
C THR A 117 -4.01 -16.00 9.02
N LEU A 118 -3.64 -15.15 8.06
CA LEU A 118 -3.31 -13.75 8.30
C LEU A 118 -4.58 -12.90 8.41
N MET A 119 -5.59 -13.13 7.58
CA MET A 119 -6.79 -12.29 7.51
C MET A 119 -7.91 -12.69 8.46
N GLY A 120 -7.96 -13.94 8.89
CA GLY A 120 -8.97 -14.48 9.80
C GLY A 120 -9.16 -13.65 11.08
N PRO A 121 -8.08 -13.26 11.80
CA PRO A 121 -8.18 -12.40 12.99
C PRO A 121 -8.85 -11.05 12.73
N TYR A 122 -8.75 -10.53 11.51
CA TYR A 122 -9.34 -9.25 11.08
C TYR A 122 -10.73 -9.40 10.47
N HIS A 123 -11.22 -10.63 10.31
CA HIS A 123 -12.49 -10.93 9.62
C HIS A 123 -12.55 -10.37 8.19
N ILE A 124 -11.40 -10.33 7.52
CA ILE A 124 -11.29 -9.91 6.13
C ILE A 124 -11.44 -11.16 5.24
N PRO A 125 -12.33 -11.16 4.22
CA PRO A 125 -12.40 -12.27 3.26
C PRO A 125 -11.08 -12.46 2.53
N THR A 126 -10.89 -13.57 1.80
CA THR A 126 -9.61 -13.88 1.13
C THR A 126 -9.74 -14.20 -0.36
N ASP A 127 -10.91 -13.93 -0.94
CA ASP A 127 -11.25 -14.19 -2.33
C ASP A 127 -11.04 -12.99 -3.27
N GLN A 128 -10.66 -11.82 -2.75
CA GLN A 128 -10.60 -10.56 -3.51
C GLN A 128 -9.62 -10.63 -4.67
N TYR A 129 -8.48 -11.27 -4.49
CA TYR A 129 -7.50 -11.44 -5.57
C TYR A 129 -8.05 -12.33 -6.69
N ALA A 130 -8.75 -13.41 -6.33
CA ALA A 130 -9.37 -14.29 -7.31
C ALA A 130 -10.47 -13.55 -8.09
N LEU A 131 -11.33 -12.79 -7.39
CA LEU A 131 -12.36 -11.97 -8.02
C LEU A 131 -11.76 -10.89 -8.94
N TYR A 132 -10.72 -10.19 -8.47
CA TYR A 132 -10.02 -9.17 -9.25
C TYR A 132 -9.43 -9.73 -10.54
N ARG A 133 -8.83 -10.91 -10.51
CA ARG A 133 -8.24 -11.54 -11.71
C ARG A 133 -9.25 -11.85 -12.81
N GLU A 134 -10.50 -12.13 -12.44
CA GLU A 134 -11.60 -12.41 -13.38
C GLU A 134 -12.38 -11.14 -13.78
N SER A 135 -12.00 -10.00 -13.23
CA SER A 135 -12.65 -8.70 -13.46
C SER A 135 -12.16 -8.05 -14.76
N VAL A 136 -12.90 -7.07 -15.32
CA VAL A 136 -12.44 -6.38 -16.53
C VAL A 136 -11.15 -5.58 -16.28
N HIS A 137 -10.99 -5.05 -15.06
CA HIS A 137 -9.76 -4.37 -14.65
C HIS A 137 -8.58 -5.36 -14.51
N GLY A 138 -8.82 -6.54 -13.94
CA GLY A 138 -7.80 -7.58 -13.82
C GLY A 138 -7.32 -8.08 -15.17
N HIS A 139 -8.25 -8.42 -16.09
CA HIS A 139 -7.89 -8.81 -17.45
C HIS A 139 -7.11 -7.73 -18.19
N ALA A 140 -7.57 -6.47 -18.14
CA ALA A 140 -6.86 -5.37 -18.78
C ALA A 140 -5.46 -5.14 -18.19
N LEU A 141 -5.31 -5.16 -16.87
CA LEU A 141 -4.00 -4.93 -16.24
C LEU A 141 -3.07 -6.13 -16.37
N LEU A 142 -3.53 -7.33 -16.04
CA LEU A 142 -2.68 -8.51 -15.86
C LEU A 142 -2.42 -9.25 -17.17
N ASP A 143 -3.43 -9.36 -18.04
CA ASP A 143 -3.31 -10.12 -19.29
C ASP A 143 -2.87 -9.21 -20.44
N GLU A 144 -3.49 -8.03 -20.57
CA GLU A 144 -3.20 -7.09 -21.66
C GLU A 144 -2.08 -6.10 -21.33
N GLN A 145 -1.66 -6.01 -20.06
CA GLN A 145 -0.68 -5.02 -19.57
C GLN A 145 -1.10 -3.56 -19.85
N ASP A 146 -2.40 -3.29 -19.83
CA ASP A 146 -2.92 -1.93 -19.89
C ASP A 146 -2.77 -1.26 -18.52
N PHE A 147 -1.68 -0.52 -18.34
CA PHE A 147 -1.39 0.22 -17.10
C PHE A 147 -2.38 1.35 -16.79
N ARG A 148 -3.35 1.63 -17.66
CA ARG A 148 -4.47 2.54 -17.36
C ARG A 148 -5.56 1.85 -16.54
N ALA A 149 -5.59 0.52 -16.54
CA ALA A 149 -6.49 -0.24 -15.70
C ALA A 149 -6.07 -0.10 -14.23
N PRO A 150 -7.03 0.11 -13.30
CA PRO A 150 -6.75 0.28 -11.89
C PRO A 150 -6.28 -1.05 -11.27
N ASN A 151 -5.40 -0.96 -10.27
CA ASN A 151 -5.06 -2.06 -9.37
C ASN A 151 -5.66 -1.82 -7.97
N CYS A 152 -5.37 -2.73 -7.03
CA CYS A 152 -5.88 -2.65 -5.65
C CYS A 152 -5.58 -1.28 -5.01
N ALA A 153 -4.37 -0.75 -5.20
CA ALA A 153 -3.95 0.52 -4.62
C ALA A 153 -4.56 1.75 -5.31
N THR A 154 -5.09 1.62 -6.52
CA THR A 154 -5.82 2.69 -7.20
C THR A 154 -7.14 3.00 -6.51
N CYS A 155 -7.84 1.98 -6.01
CA CYS A 155 -9.14 2.15 -5.34
C CYS A 155 -9.02 2.30 -3.82
N HIS A 156 -8.07 1.57 -3.21
CA HIS A 156 -7.89 1.55 -1.74
C HIS A 156 -6.79 2.49 -1.25
N GLY A 157 -6.14 3.24 -2.14
CA GLY A 157 -4.96 4.03 -1.80
C GLY A 157 -3.69 3.19 -1.70
N THR A 158 -2.54 3.86 -1.81
CA THR A 158 -1.23 3.19 -1.78
C THR A 158 -0.60 3.26 -0.39
N HIS A 159 -0.26 4.46 0.07
CA HIS A 159 0.34 4.64 1.40
C HIS A 159 -0.73 4.88 2.48
N GLY A 160 -1.84 5.54 2.14
CA GLY A 160 -3.05 5.59 2.97
C GLY A 160 -3.98 4.40 2.73
N ALA A 161 -3.42 3.19 2.56
CA ALA A 161 -4.17 1.99 2.18
C ALA A 161 -5.32 1.72 3.18
N ALA A 162 -6.54 2.02 2.75
CA ALA A 162 -7.75 1.86 3.53
C ALA A 162 -8.92 1.57 2.58
N PRO A 163 -9.92 0.77 3.01
CA PRO A 163 -11.18 0.72 2.29
C PRO A 163 -11.74 2.14 2.19
N PRO A 164 -12.08 2.65 0.99
CA PRO A 164 -12.77 3.92 0.92
C PRO A 164 -14.05 3.82 1.75
N GLY A 165 -14.32 4.86 2.53
CA GLY A 165 -15.55 4.99 3.28
C GLY A 165 -16.75 4.99 2.34
N PHE A 166 -17.91 4.73 2.92
CA PHE A 166 -19.14 4.48 2.18
C PHE A 166 -19.55 5.62 1.23
N GLU A 167 -19.24 6.87 1.57
CA GLU A 167 -19.53 8.05 0.74
C GLU A 167 -18.47 8.28 -0.36
N GLU A 168 -17.23 7.82 -0.16
CA GLU A 168 -16.13 8.06 -1.09
C GLU A 168 -16.11 7.11 -2.29
N VAL A 169 -16.86 5.99 -2.23
CA VAL A 169 -16.90 4.98 -3.32
C VAL A 169 -17.23 5.60 -4.68
N ALA A 170 -18.19 6.54 -4.73
CA ALA A 170 -18.55 7.21 -5.97
C ALA A 170 -17.40 8.07 -6.54
N ASN A 171 -16.58 8.67 -5.68
CA ASN A 171 -15.44 9.48 -6.07
C ASN A 171 -14.28 8.62 -6.59
N VAL A 172 -14.06 7.46 -5.96
CA VAL A 172 -13.04 6.49 -6.40
C VAL A 172 -13.34 6.03 -7.82
N CYS A 173 -14.55 5.52 -8.07
CA CYS A 173 -14.95 5.07 -9.41
C CYS A 173 -15.00 6.25 -10.42
N GLY A 174 -15.46 7.42 -9.96
CA GLY A 174 -15.61 8.62 -10.79
C GLY A 174 -14.32 9.24 -11.30
N SER A 175 -13.19 8.95 -10.65
CA SER A 175 -11.86 9.34 -11.15
C SER A 175 -11.61 8.88 -12.59
N CYS A 176 -12.20 7.75 -12.99
CA CYS A 176 -12.13 7.20 -14.35
C CYS A 176 -13.50 7.18 -15.04
N HIS A 177 -14.56 6.81 -14.31
CA HIS A 177 -15.94 6.73 -14.81
C HIS A 177 -16.72 8.03 -14.55
N SER A 178 -16.15 9.17 -14.93
CA SER A 178 -16.71 10.50 -14.63
C SER A 178 -18.13 10.70 -15.14
N ALA A 179 -18.44 10.23 -16.35
CA ALA A 179 -19.81 10.29 -16.89
C ALA A 179 -20.80 9.46 -16.04
N THR A 180 -20.39 8.27 -15.60
CA THR A 180 -21.21 7.43 -14.72
C THR A 180 -21.40 8.08 -13.35
N GLN A 181 -20.34 8.67 -12.79
CA GLN A 181 -20.41 9.43 -11.55
C GLN A 181 -21.39 10.60 -11.68
N ASP A 182 -21.35 11.35 -12.78
CA ASP A 182 -22.29 12.45 -13.04
C ASP A 182 -23.75 11.98 -13.06
N TYR A 183 -24.02 10.81 -13.64
CA TYR A 183 -25.37 10.24 -13.62
C TYR A 183 -25.77 9.78 -12.21
N PHE A 184 -24.86 9.15 -11.47
CA PHE A 184 -25.11 8.72 -10.09
C PHE A 184 -25.46 9.92 -9.20
N LEU A 185 -24.65 10.99 -9.25
CA LEU A 185 -24.82 12.21 -8.47
C LEU A 185 -26.12 12.98 -8.79
N LYS A 186 -26.67 12.82 -10.00
CA LYS A 186 -27.96 13.41 -10.41
C LYS A 186 -29.16 12.50 -10.10
N SER A 187 -28.91 11.29 -9.61
CA SER A 187 -29.96 10.31 -9.34
C SER A 187 -30.41 10.35 -7.88
N PRO A 188 -31.63 9.86 -7.56
CA PRO A 188 -32.09 9.72 -6.18
C PRO A 188 -31.19 8.81 -5.31
N HIS A 189 -30.34 7.96 -5.91
CA HIS A 189 -29.40 7.13 -5.15
C HIS A 189 -28.39 7.97 -4.37
N ALA A 190 -27.95 9.12 -4.92
CA ALA A 190 -27.00 10.01 -4.26
C ALA A 190 -27.61 10.80 -3.10
N GLU A 191 -28.95 10.88 -3.01
CA GLU A 191 -29.67 11.52 -1.92
C GLU A 191 -29.92 10.56 -0.74
N ALA A 192 -29.75 9.24 -0.95
CA ALA A 192 -29.91 8.24 0.09
C ALA A 192 -28.77 8.30 1.11
N GLN A 193 -29.10 8.20 2.40
CA GLN A 193 -28.13 8.26 3.50
C GLN A 193 -28.05 6.93 4.25
N GLY A 194 -26.91 6.71 4.93
CA GLY A 194 -26.67 5.53 5.75
C GLY A 194 -25.91 4.42 5.03
N GLU A 195 -25.52 3.38 5.78
CA GLU A 195 -24.68 2.29 5.27
C GLU A 195 -25.35 1.50 4.14
N ASP A 196 -26.69 1.42 4.15
CA ASP A 196 -27.52 0.72 3.17
C ASP A 196 -27.78 1.52 1.88
N ALA A 197 -27.30 2.77 1.78
CA ALA A 197 -27.48 3.58 0.59
C ALA A 197 -26.87 2.88 -0.65
N PRO A 198 -27.58 2.83 -1.79
CA PRO A 198 -27.08 2.19 -3.00
C PRO A 198 -25.79 2.85 -3.51
N LYS A 199 -24.77 2.04 -3.75
CA LYS A 199 -23.45 2.46 -4.25
C LYS A 199 -23.16 1.79 -5.59
N CYS A 200 -22.12 2.24 -6.28
CA CYS A 200 -21.62 1.60 -7.49
C CYS A 200 -21.40 0.09 -7.24
N VAL A 201 -20.70 -0.24 -6.16
CA VAL A 201 -20.38 -1.63 -5.80
C VAL A 201 -21.57 -2.47 -5.32
N THR A 202 -22.70 -1.83 -4.96
CA THR A 202 -23.93 -2.55 -4.61
C THR A 202 -24.52 -3.27 -5.81
N CYS A 203 -24.35 -2.70 -7.01
CA CYS A 203 -24.91 -3.25 -8.25
C CYS A 203 -23.84 -3.83 -9.18
N HIS A 204 -22.64 -3.28 -9.17
CA HIS A 204 -21.56 -3.68 -10.08
C HIS A 204 -20.62 -4.72 -9.49
N GLY A 205 -20.61 -4.93 -8.18
CA GLY A 205 -19.61 -5.76 -7.52
C GLY A 205 -18.45 -4.93 -6.97
N ARG A 206 -17.60 -5.54 -6.15
CA ARG A 206 -16.50 -4.85 -5.43
C ARG A 206 -15.14 -5.09 -6.08
N TYR A 207 -14.90 -6.33 -6.49
CA TYR A 207 -13.63 -6.80 -7.03
C TYR A 207 -13.81 -7.56 -8.35
N ASP A 208 -15.03 -7.96 -8.65
CA ASP A 208 -15.50 -8.69 -9.84
C ASP A 208 -15.96 -7.76 -10.97
N VAL A 209 -15.59 -6.47 -10.88
CA VAL A 209 -15.87 -5.42 -11.87
C VAL A 209 -14.84 -5.37 -12.98
#